data_AF-A0A2E9ZEQ2-F1
#
_entry.id   AF-A0A2E9ZEQ2-F1
#
_cell.length_a   1.000
_cell.length_b   1.000
_cell.length_c   1.000
_cell.angle_alpha   90.00
_cell.angle_beta   90.00
_cell.angle_gamma   90.00
#
_symmetry.space_group_name_H-M   'P 1'
#
loop_
_entity.id
_entity.type
_entity.pdbx_description
1 polymer ?
#
loop_
_entity_poly.entity_id
_entity_poly.type
_entity_poly.pdbx_seq_one_letter_code
_entity_poly.pdbx_strand_id
1 'polypeptide(L)'
;MDSNRREKLTPEQKTYIVGLIVAAIGIVALLLPGNESWHAAGPLNIGHAKVDCNECHTPAPGNFISQAFNNMINAVGIIDSVTYFIYEPAGNEQCLACHENPEDRHPIAKFMKPKFAKARQTAGVQFCVSCHKEHLGVRASVTLRVCQNCHEDTAMDDDPLDIPHTTLIGNERWETCLGCHDFHGNHERNVPEIMSQMLTEEQIQRYLDGGKSPYGYRRLTVIQTMRLHRVDL
;
A
#
# COMPACT_ATOMS: atom_id res chain seq x y z
N MET A 1 -65.92 12.03 0.79
CA MET A 1 -65.13 12.95 1.63
C MET A 1 -65.06 12.34 3.01
N ASP A 2 -63.96 11.67 3.33
CA ASP A 2 -63.58 11.49 4.73
C ASP A 2 -62.06 11.57 4.80
N SER A 3 -61.59 12.79 5.05
CA SER A 3 -60.19 13.17 5.02
C SER A 3 -59.56 12.89 6.39
N ASN A 4 -58.39 12.24 6.36
CA ASN A 4 -57.34 12.42 7.37
C ASN A 4 -57.68 12.00 8.81
N ARG A 5 -57.84 10.69 9.04
CA ARG A 5 -57.51 10.13 10.36
C ARG A 5 -56.00 9.84 10.40
N ARG A 6 -55.19 10.84 10.74
CA ARG A 6 -53.77 10.61 11.08
C ARG A 6 -53.72 9.80 12.37
N GLU A 7 -53.49 8.50 12.25
CA GLU A 7 -53.21 7.63 13.39
C GLU A 7 -52.05 8.22 14.18
N LYS A 8 -52.26 8.48 15.48
CA LYS A 8 -51.22 9.04 16.34
C LYS A 8 -50.21 7.93 16.65
N LEU A 9 -48.94 8.16 16.31
CA LEU A 9 -47.84 7.25 16.61
C LEU A 9 -47.78 6.92 18.12
N THR A 10 -47.57 5.64 18.43
CA THR A 10 -47.34 5.17 19.81
C THR A 10 -46.00 5.69 20.35
N PRO A 11 -45.79 5.73 21.68
CA PRO A 11 -44.50 6.10 22.27
C PRO A 11 -43.33 5.27 21.74
N GLU A 12 -43.51 3.96 21.53
CA GLU A 12 -42.48 3.05 20.99
C GLU A 12 -42.12 3.41 19.55
N GLN A 13 -43.13 3.68 18.71
CA GLN A 13 -42.92 4.11 17.33
C GLN A 13 -42.15 5.43 17.26
N LYS A 14 -42.44 6.37 18.16
CA LYS A 14 -41.68 7.63 18.25
C LYS A 14 -40.22 7.38 18.61
N THR A 15 -39.94 6.49 19.56
CA THR A 15 -38.57 6.14 19.94
C THR A 15 -37.80 5.49 18.79
N TYR A 16 -38.42 4.56 18.05
CA TYR A 16 -37.79 3.97 16.87
C TYR A 16 -37.52 4.98 15.76
N ILE A 17 -38.47 5.90 15.51
CA ILE A 17 -38.28 6.98 14.54
C ILE A 17 -37.13 7.89 14.95
N VAL A 18 -37.05 8.29 16.22
CA VAL A 18 -35.92 9.09 16.73
C VAL A 18 -34.60 8.33 16.56
N GLY A 19 -34.57 7.04 16.92
CA GLY A 19 -33.39 6.20 16.72
C GLY A 19 -32.95 6.10 15.25
N LEU A 20 -33.91 5.91 14.34
CA LEU A 20 -33.66 5.90 12.89
C LEU A 20 -33.13 7.24 12.38
N ILE A 21 -33.67 8.36 12.86
CA ILE A 21 -33.19 9.69 12.49
C ILE A 21 -31.76 9.89 12.98
N VAL A 22 -31.45 9.54 14.22
CA VAL A 22 -30.08 9.64 14.77
C VAL A 22 -29.11 8.75 13.98
N ALA A 23 -29.53 7.52 13.66
CA ALA A 23 -28.72 6.60 12.84
C ALA A 23 -28.50 7.15 11.43
N ALA A 24 -29.54 7.70 10.79
CA ALA A 24 -29.43 8.31 9.47
C ALA A 24 -28.49 9.53 9.47
N ILE A 25 -28.58 10.39 10.49
CA ILE A 25 -27.65 11.52 10.67
C ILE A 25 -26.23 11.01 10.85
N GLY A 26 -26.03 9.96 11.67
CA GLY A 26 -24.73 9.33 11.86
C GLY A 26 -24.16 8.80 10.54
N ILE A 27 -24.93 8.02 9.80
CA ILE A 27 -24.54 7.48 8.48
C ILE A 27 -24.18 8.61 7.52
N VAL A 28 -25.03 9.64 7.40
CA VAL A 28 -24.74 10.78 6.51
C VAL A 28 -23.46 11.47 6.95
N ALA A 29 -23.27 11.75 8.24
CA ALA A 29 -22.06 12.37 8.74
C ALA A 29 -20.80 11.56 8.42
N LEU A 30 -20.86 10.23 8.57
CA LEU A 30 -19.74 9.34 8.25
C LEU A 30 -19.42 9.29 6.74
N LEU A 31 -20.42 9.52 5.89
CA LEU A 31 -20.30 9.45 4.43
C LEU A 31 -20.05 10.81 3.76
N LEU A 32 -20.07 11.91 4.52
CA LEU A 32 -19.79 13.23 3.97
C LEU A 32 -18.32 13.34 3.53
N PRO A 33 -18.04 14.00 2.39
CA PRO A 33 -16.67 14.28 1.96
C PRO A 33 -15.88 15.02 3.04
N GLY A 34 -14.63 14.62 3.27
CA GLY A 34 -13.75 15.15 4.31
C GLY A 34 -13.71 14.34 5.61
N ASN A 35 -14.64 13.40 5.80
CA ASN A 35 -14.67 12.50 6.97
C ASN A 35 -14.07 11.10 6.68
N GLU A 36 -13.39 10.92 5.54
CA GLU A 36 -12.78 9.65 5.15
C GLU A 36 -11.76 9.18 6.19
N SER A 37 -11.05 10.13 6.82
CA SER A 37 -10.08 9.84 7.88
C SER A 37 -10.70 9.14 9.10
N TRP A 38 -12.01 9.28 9.35
CA TRP A 38 -12.69 8.63 10.48
C TRP A 38 -12.91 7.13 10.23
N HIS A 39 -12.79 6.69 8.98
CA HIS A 39 -12.95 5.30 8.57
C HIS A 39 -11.67 4.72 7.96
N ALA A 40 -10.58 5.47 7.97
CA ALA A 40 -9.29 4.98 7.51
C ALA A 40 -8.86 3.78 8.37
N ALA A 41 -8.35 2.73 7.72
CA ALA A 41 -7.92 1.51 8.41
C ALA A 41 -6.73 1.73 9.36
N GLY A 42 -6.05 2.86 9.24
CA GLY A 42 -4.87 3.23 10.02
C GLY A 42 -4.17 4.46 9.45
N PRO A 43 -3.02 4.85 10.03
CA PRO A 43 -2.26 6.01 9.56
C PRO A 43 -1.74 5.78 8.14
N LEU A 44 -1.81 6.82 7.31
CA LEU A 44 -1.23 6.82 5.97
C LEU A 44 0.29 6.61 6.01
N ASN A 45 0.84 6.18 4.89
CA ASN A 45 2.25 5.87 4.78
C ASN A 45 3.09 7.14 4.97
N ILE A 46 4.34 6.95 5.39
CA ILE A 46 5.30 8.02 5.61
C ILE A 46 5.53 8.82 4.33
N GLY A 47 5.07 10.07 4.34
CA GLY A 47 5.14 10.98 3.21
C GLY A 47 3.79 11.25 2.54
N HIS A 48 2.76 10.48 2.87
CA HIS A 48 1.41 10.58 2.28
C HIS A 48 0.39 11.27 3.18
N ALA A 49 0.81 11.91 4.28
CA ALA A 49 -0.10 12.58 5.23
C ALA A 49 -0.95 13.72 4.64
N LYS A 50 -0.69 14.14 3.40
CA LYS A 50 -1.41 15.18 2.66
C LYS A 50 -2.00 14.68 1.34
N VAL A 51 -2.02 13.37 1.13
CA VAL A 51 -2.63 12.74 -0.04
C VAL A 51 -4.09 12.47 0.30
N ASP A 52 -5.00 12.94 -0.54
CA ASP A 52 -6.43 12.72 -0.36
C ASP A 52 -6.78 11.26 -0.69
N CYS A 53 -7.80 10.71 -0.01
CA CYS A 53 -8.15 9.29 -0.16
C CYS A 53 -8.53 8.93 -1.61
N ASN A 54 -9.16 9.87 -2.34
CA ASN A 54 -9.58 9.69 -3.72
C ASN A 54 -8.41 9.74 -4.74
N GLU A 55 -7.20 10.14 -4.33
CA GLU A 55 -6.01 10.05 -5.19
C GLU A 55 -5.54 8.59 -5.32
N CYS A 56 -5.85 7.74 -4.33
CA CYS A 56 -5.50 6.32 -4.35
C CYS A 56 -6.70 5.40 -4.59
N HIS A 57 -7.90 5.83 -4.19
CA HIS A 57 -9.10 4.99 -4.23
C HIS A 57 -10.09 5.48 -5.29
N THR A 58 -10.46 4.59 -6.21
CA THR A 58 -11.54 4.81 -7.17
C THR A 58 -12.89 4.47 -6.55
N PRO A 59 -13.97 5.20 -6.88
CA PRO A 59 -15.30 4.83 -6.43
C PRO A 59 -15.67 3.41 -6.87
N ALA A 60 -16.21 2.61 -5.93
CA ALA A 60 -16.69 1.28 -6.22
C ALA A 60 -17.90 1.33 -7.18
N PRO A 61 -18.05 0.35 -8.09
CA PRO A 61 -19.16 0.32 -9.02
C PRO A 61 -20.51 0.18 -8.32
N GLY A 62 -21.56 0.73 -8.94
CA GLY A 62 -22.92 0.72 -8.39
C GLY A 62 -23.19 1.85 -7.40
N ASN A 63 -24.44 1.92 -6.93
CA ASN A 63 -24.83 2.88 -5.90
C ASN A 63 -24.76 2.26 -4.50
N PHE A 64 -24.80 3.10 -3.49
CA PHE A 64 -24.75 2.72 -2.07
C PHE A 64 -25.71 1.59 -1.71
N ILE A 65 -26.97 1.66 -2.18
CA ILE A 65 -28.00 0.66 -1.85
C ILE A 65 -27.62 -0.69 -2.45
N SER A 66 -27.19 -0.71 -3.71
CA SER A 66 -26.75 -1.92 -4.39
C SER A 66 -25.54 -2.54 -3.71
N GLN A 67 -24.54 -1.74 -3.34
CA GLN A 67 -23.33 -2.23 -2.67
C GLN A 67 -23.66 -2.82 -1.30
N ALA A 68 -24.47 -2.11 -0.50
CA ALA A 68 -24.90 -2.59 0.82
C ALA A 68 -25.72 -3.88 0.73
N PHE A 69 -26.66 -3.94 -0.21
CA PHE A 69 -27.49 -5.13 -0.43
C PHE A 69 -26.64 -6.33 -0.88
N ASN A 70 -25.74 -6.12 -1.86
CA ASN A 70 -24.85 -7.18 -2.35
C ASN A 70 -23.95 -7.75 -1.23
N ASN A 71 -23.41 -6.88 -0.37
CA ASN A 71 -22.61 -7.33 0.76
C ASN A 71 -23.42 -8.09 1.81
N MET A 72 -24.68 -7.69 2.04
CA MET A 72 -25.59 -8.44 2.91
C MET A 72 -25.90 -9.83 2.37
N ILE A 73 -26.24 -9.95 1.07
CA ILE A 73 -26.55 -11.25 0.47
C ILE A 73 -25.31 -12.15 0.30
N ASN A 74 -24.13 -11.56 0.10
CA ASN A 74 -22.86 -12.29 0.14
C ASN A 74 -22.57 -12.83 1.55
N ALA A 75 -22.81 -12.04 2.59
CA ALA A 75 -22.58 -12.46 3.98
C ALA A 75 -23.45 -13.65 4.41
N VAL A 76 -24.64 -13.82 3.82
CA VAL A 76 -25.51 -14.99 4.05
C VAL A 76 -25.32 -16.11 3.01
N GLY A 77 -24.29 -16.01 2.16
CA GLY A 77 -23.90 -17.06 1.21
C GLY A 77 -24.83 -17.21 0.00
N ILE A 78 -25.61 -16.20 -0.36
CA ILE A 78 -26.46 -16.23 -1.56
C ILE A 78 -25.63 -15.99 -2.83
N ILE A 79 -24.60 -15.14 -2.74
CA ILE A 79 -23.66 -14.87 -3.83
C ILE A 79 -22.22 -15.01 -3.33
N ASP A 80 -21.31 -15.41 -4.21
CA ASP A 80 -19.88 -15.57 -3.88
C ASP A 80 -19.02 -14.33 -4.21
N SER A 81 -19.61 -13.30 -4.83
CA SER A 81 -18.88 -12.09 -5.21
C SER A 81 -18.97 -11.00 -4.14
N VAL A 82 -17.83 -10.66 -3.56
CA VAL A 82 -17.69 -9.47 -2.69
C VAL A 82 -17.80 -8.21 -3.55
N THR A 83 -18.65 -7.27 -3.16
CA THR A 83 -18.71 -5.94 -3.78
C THR A 83 -17.98 -4.95 -2.88
N TYR A 84 -17.03 -4.18 -3.43
CA TYR A 84 -16.41 -3.11 -2.66
C TYR A 84 -17.46 -2.06 -2.26
N PHE A 85 -17.28 -1.48 -1.08
CA PHE A 85 -18.21 -0.50 -0.52
C PHE A 85 -17.60 0.89 -0.59
N ILE A 86 -18.28 1.82 -1.27
CA ILE A 86 -17.86 3.20 -1.53
C ILE A 86 -16.63 3.30 -2.45
N TYR A 87 -15.53 2.64 -2.10
CA TYR A 87 -14.25 2.72 -2.78
C TYR A 87 -13.66 1.33 -3.06
N GLU A 88 -13.01 1.17 -4.20
CA GLU A 88 -12.18 0.01 -4.54
C GLU A 88 -10.80 0.13 -3.90
N PRO A 89 -10.10 -0.99 -3.61
CA PRO A 89 -8.73 -0.94 -3.14
C PRO A 89 -7.79 -0.32 -4.18
N ALA A 90 -6.79 0.43 -3.70
CA ALA A 90 -5.75 1.00 -4.56
C ALA A 90 -4.94 -0.10 -5.28
N GLY A 91 -4.70 0.10 -6.57
CA GLY A 91 -3.89 -0.77 -7.41
C GLY A 91 -2.55 -0.13 -7.80
N ASN A 92 -1.78 -0.85 -8.62
CA ASN A 92 -0.47 -0.40 -9.09
C ASN A 92 -0.54 0.90 -9.92
N GLU A 93 -1.62 1.09 -10.67
CA GLU A 93 -1.79 2.26 -11.53
C GLU A 93 -1.80 3.55 -10.71
N GLN A 94 -2.54 3.58 -9.59
CA GLN A 94 -2.58 4.73 -8.70
C GLN A 94 -1.22 5.01 -8.06
N CYS A 95 -0.46 3.95 -7.71
CA CYS A 95 0.90 4.12 -7.20
C CYS A 95 1.82 4.72 -8.27
N LEU A 96 1.80 4.16 -9.48
CA LEU A 96 2.70 4.56 -10.58
C LEU A 96 2.41 5.96 -11.11
N ALA A 97 1.18 6.47 -11.00
CA ALA A 97 0.86 7.85 -11.39
C ALA A 97 1.78 8.90 -10.74
N CYS A 98 2.29 8.61 -9.53
CA CYS A 98 3.25 9.45 -8.83
C CYS A 98 4.64 8.80 -8.70
N HIS A 99 4.72 7.47 -8.62
CA HIS A 99 5.96 6.73 -8.35
C HIS A 99 6.63 6.10 -9.58
N GLU A 100 6.22 6.46 -10.80
CA GLU A 100 6.91 5.99 -12.00
C GLU A 100 8.41 6.33 -11.93
N ASN A 101 9.24 5.32 -12.24
CA ASN A 101 10.68 5.44 -12.28
C ASN A 101 11.21 4.60 -13.47
N PRO A 102 11.68 5.24 -14.55
CA PRO A 102 12.25 4.53 -15.70
C PRO A 102 13.47 3.68 -15.34
N GLU A 103 14.22 4.07 -14.31
CA GLU A 103 15.43 3.40 -13.83
C GLU A 103 15.16 2.44 -12.66
N ASP A 104 13.89 2.09 -12.42
CA ASP A 104 13.54 1.13 -11.38
C ASP A 104 14.27 -0.21 -11.61
N ARG A 105 14.96 -0.68 -10.58
CA ARG A 105 15.63 -1.98 -10.61
C ARG A 105 14.66 -3.14 -10.43
N HIS A 106 13.48 -2.90 -9.88
CA HIS A 106 12.40 -3.85 -9.62
C HIS A 106 11.03 -3.39 -10.16
N PRO A 107 10.92 -3.08 -11.48
CA PRO A 107 9.64 -2.70 -12.06
C PRO A 107 8.70 -3.91 -12.14
N ILE A 108 7.39 -3.66 -12.14
CA ILE A 108 6.35 -4.70 -12.16
C ILE A 108 6.58 -5.74 -13.27
N ALA A 109 7.01 -5.29 -14.45
CA ALA A 109 7.28 -6.16 -15.60
C ALA A 109 8.32 -7.26 -15.29
N LYS A 110 9.30 -7.04 -14.41
CA LYS A 110 10.25 -8.07 -14.01
C LYS A 110 9.58 -9.18 -13.20
N PHE A 111 8.65 -8.84 -12.32
CA PHE A 111 7.91 -9.82 -11.51
C PHE A 111 6.97 -10.69 -12.34
N MET A 112 6.54 -10.23 -13.51
CA MET A 112 5.63 -10.98 -14.39
C MET A 112 6.30 -12.12 -15.15
N LYS A 113 7.64 -12.26 -15.09
CA LYS A 113 8.33 -13.37 -15.73
C LYS A 113 7.85 -14.73 -15.20
N PRO A 114 7.72 -15.78 -16.04
CA PRO A 114 7.17 -17.07 -15.63
C PRO A 114 7.87 -17.69 -14.42
N LYS A 115 9.20 -17.59 -14.34
CA LYS A 115 9.99 -18.13 -13.22
C LYS A 115 9.61 -17.58 -11.84
N PHE A 116 8.96 -16.41 -11.78
CA PHE A 116 8.51 -15.82 -10.52
C PHE A 116 7.05 -16.09 -10.20
N ALA A 117 6.38 -17.03 -10.91
CA ALA A 117 4.98 -17.35 -10.66
C ALA A 117 4.70 -17.77 -9.21
N LYS A 118 5.60 -18.56 -8.60
CA LYS A 118 5.50 -18.95 -7.19
C LYS A 118 5.62 -17.74 -6.25
N ALA A 119 6.60 -16.86 -6.46
CA ALA A 119 6.75 -15.64 -5.68
C ALA A 119 5.53 -14.71 -5.80
N ARG A 120 4.94 -14.61 -6.99
CA ARG A 120 3.68 -13.87 -7.22
C ARG A 120 2.50 -14.47 -6.45
N GLN A 121 2.37 -15.79 -6.45
CA GLN A 121 1.28 -16.47 -5.74
C GLN A 121 1.42 -16.37 -4.22
N THR A 122 2.64 -16.50 -3.70
CA THR A 122 2.89 -16.52 -2.25
C THR A 122 2.93 -15.13 -1.63
N ALA A 123 3.61 -14.18 -2.28
CA ALA A 123 3.90 -12.87 -1.69
C ALA A 123 3.25 -11.71 -2.46
N GLY A 124 2.66 -11.94 -3.63
CA GLY A 124 2.03 -10.88 -4.41
C GLY A 124 3.00 -9.80 -4.89
N VAL A 125 4.28 -10.13 -5.10
CA VAL A 125 5.37 -9.17 -5.42
C VAL A 125 5.11 -8.26 -6.63
N GLN A 126 4.18 -8.64 -7.50
CA GLN A 126 3.72 -7.81 -8.61
C GLN A 126 2.85 -6.62 -8.20
N PHE A 127 2.37 -6.57 -6.95
CA PHE A 127 1.53 -5.50 -6.43
C PHE A 127 2.31 -4.60 -5.46
N CYS A 128 2.28 -3.29 -5.69
CA CYS A 128 2.95 -2.32 -4.83
C CYS A 128 2.49 -2.47 -3.37
N VAL A 129 1.19 -2.63 -3.15
CA VAL A 129 0.54 -2.75 -1.84
C VAL A 129 0.89 -4.02 -1.07
N SER A 130 1.46 -5.04 -1.73
CA SER A 130 1.96 -6.24 -1.04
C SER A 130 3.18 -5.95 -0.17
N CYS A 131 3.99 -4.95 -0.54
CA CYS A 131 5.12 -4.49 0.25
C CYS A 131 4.80 -3.15 0.94
N HIS A 132 4.19 -2.22 0.23
CA HIS A 132 3.86 -0.86 0.67
C HIS A 132 2.41 -0.76 1.15
N LYS A 133 2.13 -1.33 2.32
CA LYS A 133 0.79 -1.23 2.93
C LYS A 133 0.55 0.19 3.44
N GLU A 134 -0.32 0.91 2.74
CA GLU A 134 -0.54 2.35 2.94
C GLU A 134 -0.97 2.70 4.37
N HIS A 135 -1.91 1.93 4.94
CA HIS A 135 -2.51 2.26 6.24
C HIS A 135 -1.76 1.71 7.47
N LEU A 136 -0.45 1.48 7.36
CA LEU A 136 0.39 1.00 8.48
C LEU A 136 1.33 2.06 9.05
N GLY A 137 1.42 3.26 8.45
CA GLY A 137 2.33 4.30 8.92
C GLY A 137 3.82 3.96 8.76
N VAL A 138 4.16 3.01 7.88
CA VAL A 138 5.55 2.60 7.58
C VAL A 138 5.77 2.58 6.07
N ARG A 139 7.00 2.84 5.61
CA ARG A 139 7.36 2.87 4.19
C ARG A 139 7.12 1.52 3.53
N ALA A 140 7.60 0.45 4.14
CA ALA A 140 7.39 -0.91 3.66
C ALA A 140 7.15 -1.84 4.85
N SER A 141 6.26 -2.80 4.66
CA SER A 141 5.81 -3.76 5.68
C SER A 141 6.35 -5.17 5.44
N VAL A 142 7.07 -5.37 4.34
CA VAL A 142 7.69 -6.66 3.99
C VAL A 142 8.98 -6.86 4.76
N THR A 143 9.32 -8.12 5.05
CA THR A 143 10.62 -8.47 5.64
C THR A 143 11.77 -8.13 4.69
N LEU A 144 12.91 -7.74 5.28
CA LEU A 144 14.17 -7.52 4.57
C LEU A 144 14.68 -8.78 3.84
N ARG A 145 14.18 -9.97 4.22
CA ARG A 145 14.54 -11.25 3.61
C ARG A 145 13.75 -11.60 2.34
N VAL A 146 12.87 -10.71 1.85
CA VAL A 146 12.01 -10.97 0.68
C VAL A 146 12.78 -11.39 -0.58
N CYS A 147 14.06 -11.00 -0.68
CA CYS A 147 14.96 -11.34 -1.78
C CYS A 147 15.05 -12.85 -2.02
N GLN A 148 14.98 -13.67 -0.96
CA GLN A 148 15.09 -15.13 -1.04
C GLN A 148 14.04 -15.76 -1.97
N ASN A 149 12.88 -15.12 -2.11
CA ASN A 149 11.78 -15.65 -2.91
C ASN A 149 12.08 -15.68 -4.43
N CYS A 150 13.12 -14.97 -4.87
CA CYS A 150 13.46 -14.80 -6.27
C CYS A 150 14.95 -14.98 -6.59
N HIS A 151 15.83 -14.82 -5.60
CA HIS A 151 17.29 -14.74 -5.77
C HIS A 151 18.06 -15.94 -5.22
N GLU A 152 17.39 -17.01 -4.80
CA GLU A 152 18.02 -18.24 -4.27
C GLU A 152 19.07 -18.87 -5.19
N ASP A 153 18.87 -18.78 -6.50
CA ASP A 153 19.79 -19.35 -7.51
C ASP A 153 20.74 -18.31 -8.11
N THR A 154 20.95 -17.17 -7.45
CA THR A 154 21.82 -16.12 -8.00
C THR A 154 23.28 -16.56 -7.94
N ALA A 155 23.92 -16.62 -9.11
CA ALA A 155 25.34 -16.81 -9.28
C ALA A 155 25.89 -15.73 -10.21
N MET A 156 27.12 -15.30 -9.95
CA MET A 156 27.83 -14.27 -10.72
C MET A 156 29.22 -14.80 -11.03
N ASP A 157 29.66 -14.66 -12.29
CA ASP A 157 31.00 -15.08 -12.72
C ASP A 157 32.08 -14.15 -12.14
N ASP A 158 31.84 -12.83 -12.21
CA ASP A 158 32.69 -11.79 -11.64
C ASP A 158 31.94 -11.10 -10.49
N ASP A 159 32.04 -11.67 -9.29
CA ASP A 159 31.40 -11.11 -8.10
C ASP A 159 32.20 -9.91 -7.57
N PRO A 160 31.61 -8.70 -7.48
CA PRO A 160 32.32 -7.52 -7.00
C PRO A 160 32.53 -7.49 -5.48
N LEU A 161 31.91 -8.40 -4.72
CA LEU A 161 32.01 -8.42 -3.26
C LEU A 161 33.25 -9.16 -2.75
N ASP A 162 33.80 -8.68 -1.64
CA ASP A 162 34.84 -9.39 -0.87
C ASP A 162 34.36 -10.75 -0.33
N ILE A 163 33.06 -10.89 -0.07
CA ILE A 163 32.38 -12.17 0.19
C ILE A 163 31.37 -12.43 -0.93
N PRO A 164 31.54 -13.50 -1.74
CA PRO A 164 30.66 -13.75 -2.88
C PRO A 164 29.18 -13.90 -2.48
N HIS A 165 28.27 -13.41 -3.32
CA HIS A 165 26.82 -13.52 -3.17
C HIS A 165 26.39 -14.98 -2.97
N THR A 166 27.01 -15.93 -3.68
CA THR A 166 26.74 -17.37 -3.52
C THR A 166 27.05 -17.87 -2.10
N THR A 167 28.08 -17.31 -1.45
CA THR A 167 28.39 -17.60 -0.05
C THR A 167 27.36 -16.99 0.89
N LEU A 168 26.90 -15.76 0.64
CA LEU A 168 25.88 -15.12 1.46
C LEU A 168 24.53 -15.85 1.36
N ILE A 169 24.13 -16.21 0.14
CA ILE A 169 22.90 -16.96 -0.16
C ILE A 169 22.96 -18.36 0.45
N GLY A 170 24.06 -19.09 0.27
CA GLY A 170 24.24 -20.42 0.85
C GLY A 170 24.24 -20.44 2.38
N ASN A 171 24.59 -19.32 3.01
CA ASN A 171 24.51 -19.12 4.46
C ASN A 171 23.20 -18.43 4.91
N GLU A 172 22.22 -18.30 4.03
CA GLU A 172 20.90 -17.68 4.27
C GLU A 172 20.97 -16.24 4.83
N ARG A 173 22.04 -15.49 4.49
CA ARG A 173 22.31 -14.12 4.96
C ARG A 173 21.49 -13.06 4.23
N TRP A 174 20.20 -13.30 4.04
CA TRP A 174 19.29 -12.46 3.26
C TRP A 174 19.08 -11.06 3.82
N GLU A 175 19.30 -10.86 5.13
CA GLU A 175 19.24 -9.55 5.78
C GLU A 175 20.32 -8.58 5.26
N THR A 176 21.39 -9.11 4.64
CA THR A 176 22.51 -8.30 4.16
C THR A 176 22.25 -7.65 2.80
N CYS A 177 21.29 -8.16 2.02
CA CYS A 177 21.07 -7.73 0.64
C CYS A 177 20.79 -6.22 0.55
N LEU A 178 19.90 -5.73 1.42
CA LEU A 178 19.56 -4.31 1.48
C LEU A 178 20.63 -3.45 2.14
N GLY A 179 21.66 -4.05 2.74
CA GLY A 179 22.86 -3.35 3.21
C GLY A 179 23.65 -2.73 2.07
N CYS A 180 23.77 -3.46 0.95
CA CYS A 180 24.49 -3.05 -0.24
C CYS A 180 23.57 -2.64 -1.40
N HIS A 181 22.31 -3.10 -1.44
CA HIS A 181 21.36 -2.74 -2.48
C HIS A 181 20.28 -1.79 -1.99
N ASP A 182 19.98 -0.78 -2.81
CA ASP A 182 18.70 -0.11 -2.78
C ASP A 182 17.75 -0.87 -3.72
N PHE A 183 16.65 -1.38 -3.18
CA PHE A 183 15.71 -2.24 -3.88
C PHE A 183 15.26 -1.62 -5.21
N HIS A 184 14.70 -0.41 -5.20
CA HIS A 184 14.25 0.26 -6.42
C HIS A 184 15.35 1.07 -7.11
N GLY A 185 16.53 1.22 -6.48
CA GLY A 185 17.57 2.12 -6.97
C GLY A 185 17.17 3.60 -6.84
N ASN A 186 16.39 3.92 -5.81
CA ASN A 186 15.83 5.26 -5.59
C ASN A 186 16.86 6.29 -5.12
N HIS A 187 18.02 5.88 -4.62
CA HIS A 187 19.04 6.77 -4.07
C HIS A 187 20.29 6.77 -4.93
N GLU A 188 20.84 7.96 -5.16
CA GLU A 188 22.18 8.09 -5.72
C GLU A 188 23.20 7.70 -4.65
N ARG A 189 23.87 6.57 -4.85
CA ARG A 189 24.91 6.08 -3.93
C ARG A 189 25.92 5.20 -4.63
N ASN A 190 27.12 5.17 -4.08
CA ASN A 190 28.10 4.13 -4.38
C ASN A 190 27.70 2.87 -3.62
N VAL A 191 27.61 1.75 -4.34
CA VAL A 191 27.31 0.44 -3.74
C VAL A 191 28.57 -0.05 -3.01
N PRO A 192 28.47 -0.44 -1.73
CA PRO A 192 29.61 -1.03 -1.03
C PRO A 192 30.03 -2.35 -1.69
N GLU A 193 31.34 -2.49 -1.92
CA GLU A 193 31.96 -3.73 -2.44
C GLU A 193 32.55 -4.60 -1.31
N ILE A 194 32.51 -4.10 -0.07
CA ILE A 194 33.06 -4.77 1.10
C ILE A 194 31.95 -4.94 2.13
N MET A 195 31.74 -6.17 2.60
CA MET A 195 30.66 -6.50 3.54
C MET A 195 30.74 -5.72 4.87
N SER A 196 31.95 -5.36 5.32
CA SER A 196 32.12 -4.51 6.51
C SER A 196 31.62 -3.07 6.35
N GLN A 197 31.36 -2.62 5.12
CA GLN A 197 30.86 -1.28 4.79
C GLN A 197 29.34 -1.26 4.52
N MET A 198 28.66 -2.40 4.58
CA MET A 198 27.22 -2.47 4.36
C MET A 198 26.43 -1.74 5.46
N LEU A 199 25.23 -1.30 5.13
CA LEU A 199 24.29 -0.82 6.15
C LEU A 199 23.80 -2.00 7.00
N THR A 200 23.55 -1.75 8.29
CA THR A 200 23.02 -2.77 9.20
C THR A 200 21.52 -2.96 9.00
N GLU A 201 21.02 -4.17 9.31
CA GLU A 201 19.59 -4.48 9.34
C GLU A 201 18.80 -3.45 10.16
N GLU A 202 19.31 -3.04 11.33
CA GLU A 202 18.66 -2.04 12.18
C GLU A 202 18.55 -0.66 11.51
N GLN A 203 19.60 -0.23 10.79
CA GLN A 203 19.57 1.04 10.05
C GLN A 203 18.50 1.01 8.95
N ILE A 204 18.39 -0.13 8.25
CA ILE A 204 17.43 -0.32 7.16
C ILE A 204 16.01 -0.41 7.73
N GLN A 205 15.78 -1.20 8.77
CA GLN A 205 14.47 -1.34 9.40
C GLN A 205 13.98 0.01 9.95
N ARG A 206 14.83 0.75 10.66
CA ARG A 206 14.51 2.11 11.15
C ARG A 206 14.07 3.02 10.01
N TYR A 207 14.66 2.89 8.82
CA TYR A 207 14.24 3.64 7.65
C TYR A 207 12.90 3.16 7.09
N LEU A 208 12.68 1.85 7.00
CA LEU A 208 11.38 1.33 6.57
C LEU A 208 10.26 1.74 7.54
N ASP A 209 10.55 1.85 8.83
CA ASP A 209 9.63 2.32 9.87
C ASP A 209 9.40 3.85 9.87
N GLY A 210 9.99 4.57 8.92
CA GLY A 210 9.76 6.01 8.74
C GLY A 210 10.91 6.93 9.13
N GLY A 211 12.00 6.39 9.68
CA GLY A 211 13.21 7.13 10.05
C GLY A 211 13.95 7.77 8.88
N LYS A 212 15.12 8.37 9.15
CA LYS A 212 15.97 8.98 8.11
C LYS A 212 16.53 7.91 7.17
N SER A 213 16.75 8.27 5.90
CA SER A 213 17.34 7.35 4.93
C SER A 213 18.81 7.07 5.23
N PRO A 214 19.22 5.79 5.34
CA PRO A 214 20.63 5.41 5.46
C PRO A 214 21.31 5.34 4.08
N TYR A 215 20.54 5.38 2.99
CA TYR A 215 21.05 5.32 1.61
C TYR A 215 21.48 6.68 1.06
N GLY A 216 21.30 7.76 1.82
CA GLY A 216 21.57 9.14 1.40
C GLY A 216 20.29 9.97 1.20
N TYR A 217 20.46 11.27 1.00
CA TYR A 217 19.34 12.23 0.94
C TYR A 217 18.84 12.52 -0.48
N ARG A 218 19.69 12.36 -1.50
CA ARG A 218 19.33 12.60 -2.90
C ARG A 218 18.63 11.38 -3.47
N ARG A 219 17.36 11.53 -3.85
CA ARG A 219 16.60 10.50 -4.56
C ARG A 219 16.57 10.81 -6.05
N LEU A 220 16.44 9.74 -6.83
CA LEU A 220 16.39 9.76 -8.28
C LEU A 220 14.96 9.72 -8.84
N THR A 221 13.94 9.60 -7.98
CA THR A 221 12.55 9.46 -8.42
C THR A 221 11.90 10.76 -8.88
N VAL A 222 10.91 10.63 -9.78
CA VAL A 222 10.15 11.72 -10.42
C VAL A 222 9.59 12.73 -9.40
N ILE A 223 9.16 12.28 -8.21
CA ILE A 223 8.60 13.15 -7.16
C ILE A 223 9.62 14.19 -6.65
N GLN A 224 10.92 13.86 -6.62
CA GLN A 224 11.95 14.83 -6.20
C GLN A 224 12.40 15.74 -7.35
N THR A 225 12.51 15.24 -8.59
CA THR A 225 12.74 16.11 -9.76
C THR A 225 11.60 17.11 -9.95
N MET A 226 10.35 16.72 -9.70
CA MET A 226 9.20 17.63 -9.72
C MET A 226 9.21 18.66 -8.58
N ARG A 227 9.70 18.31 -7.38
CA ARG A 227 9.86 19.29 -6.29
C ARG A 227 10.94 20.32 -6.58
N LEU A 228 12.00 19.95 -7.29
CA LEU A 228 13.04 20.90 -7.71
C LEU A 228 12.52 21.88 -8.78
N HIS A 229 11.61 21.46 -9.66
CA HIS A 229 11.03 22.33 -10.68
C HIS A 229 9.85 23.20 -10.22
N ARG A 230 9.29 22.98 -9.03
CA ARG A 230 8.26 23.87 -8.44
C ARG A 230 8.81 25.07 -7.66
N VAL A 231 10.13 25.19 -7.53
CA VAL A 231 10.76 26.36 -6.89
C VAL A 231 11.01 27.50 -7.90
N ASP A 232 10.87 27.21 -9.20
CA ASP A 232 11.14 28.15 -10.31
C ASP A 232 9.86 28.61 -11.06
N LEU A 233 8.67 28.54 -10.45
CA LEU A 233 7.42 29.12 -10.97
C LEU A 233 6.68 29.94 -9.91
#